data_AF-A0A812ZLE2-F1
#
_entry.id   AF-A0A812ZLE2-F1
#
_cell.length_a   1.000
_cell.length_b   1.000
_cell.length_c   1.000
_cell.angle_alpha   90.00
_cell.angle_beta   90.00
_cell.angle_gamma   90.00
#
_symmetry.space_group_name_H-M   'P 1'
#
loop_
_entity.id
_entity.type
_entity.pdbx_description
1 polymer ?
#
loop_
_entity_poly.entity_id
_entity_poly.type
_entity_poly.pdbx_seq_one_letter_code
_entity_poly.pdbx_strand_id
1 'polypeptide(L)'
;MPYLGLFGKTSPDLPRAQKQRLYLRRSVHIVVAALNFLHDCGRWAPGHLLWREPNAGHLACYRRIRSFVVACFSRKEEFPLPPGRSGPDLVARLLELESFAGSLGSLGSSCSADLLASHGPIPSVPPSADLPQLQPFRSLDVSRLKLHGTGAWPIASFLEGPLWLPFQEPLILRHGLPLGTYDLPDLQTEDANEHLKLALLWDARGLLRLVPPLPPEAALIGDRRPANRAEMHPTGPSRLLPQGSLLTAYQLPRRRSQLVAYISDRRDFYHQLEVTAARADCNRLPFGYEASAFEGTRALATWTEERLSQSRHTRAPARLVPAFASLLQGDHLGVEFALEGHSQLLSAYDALEPWTRLQGNSVLPQGEDWQALVIDDLVNLSAVPLGSDPAAPSHARLMHHRAAIAYCENQVQGSPDKDVEAATLFQAIGAEVDSQQPQVSRGCVPVGAPLGRRVALAVLSLRAARLPITSARLLSRLTGAWISCAMYRRCLTCIFRKTFGPELCLAAALSPMFATNLAVEQHEKVYATDAS
;
A
#
# COMPACT_ATOMS: atom_id res chain seq x y z
N MET A 1 -12.98 20.77 -30.38
CA MET A 1 -12.39 19.45 -29.99
C MET A 1 -10.96 19.36 -30.52
N PRO A 2 -10.06 18.50 -29.96
CA PRO A 2 -8.63 18.53 -30.32
C PRO A 2 -8.31 17.93 -31.70
N TYR A 3 -9.16 17.05 -32.22
CA TYR A 3 -9.03 16.42 -33.54
C TYR A 3 -10.44 16.05 -34.04
N LEU A 4 -10.69 16.17 -35.35
CA LEU A 4 -11.93 15.74 -36.00
C LEU A 4 -11.71 14.41 -36.76
N GLY A 5 -12.81 13.71 -37.10
CA GLY A 5 -12.79 12.51 -37.94
C GLY A 5 -12.15 11.24 -37.33
N LEU A 6 -11.60 11.28 -36.12
CA LEU A 6 -10.79 10.20 -35.56
C LEU A 6 -11.48 8.83 -35.44
N PHE A 7 -12.79 8.79 -35.30
CA PHE A 7 -13.58 7.57 -35.05
C PHE A 7 -14.29 7.04 -36.30
N GLY A 8 -13.99 7.59 -37.49
CA GLY A 8 -14.44 7.01 -38.76
C GLY A 8 -13.84 5.63 -39.03
N LYS A 9 -14.34 4.96 -40.09
CA LYS A 9 -13.82 3.68 -40.56
C LYS A 9 -12.32 3.81 -40.87
N THR A 10 -11.53 2.89 -40.34
CA THR A 10 -10.07 2.83 -40.54
C THR A 10 -9.70 1.50 -41.17
N SER A 11 -8.79 1.51 -42.15
CA SER A 11 -8.28 0.27 -42.75
C SER A 11 -7.70 -0.67 -41.68
N PRO A 12 -7.97 -1.99 -41.73
CA PRO A 12 -7.38 -2.95 -40.80
C PRO A 12 -5.84 -2.97 -40.86
N ASP A 13 -5.27 -2.71 -42.05
CA ASP A 13 -3.85 -2.85 -42.36
C ASP A 13 -3.01 -1.57 -42.12
N LEU A 14 -3.49 -0.68 -41.25
CA LEU A 14 -2.75 0.55 -40.90
C LEU A 14 -1.37 0.22 -40.29
N PRO A 15 -0.26 0.76 -40.83
CA PRO A 15 1.09 0.54 -40.31
C PRO A 15 1.17 0.86 -38.80
N ARG A 16 1.93 0.05 -38.05
CA ARG A 16 2.00 0.10 -36.56
C ARG A 16 2.19 1.52 -36.01
N ALA A 17 3.07 2.32 -36.62
CA ALA A 17 3.32 3.70 -36.22
C ALA A 17 2.11 4.64 -36.46
N GLN A 18 1.37 4.45 -37.55
CA GLN A 18 0.13 5.19 -37.83
C GLN A 18 -0.98 4.78 -36.86
N LYS A 19 -1.12 3.47 -36.59
CA LYS A 19 -2.06 2.90 -35.62
C LYS A 19 -1.81 3.43 -34.21
N GLN A 20 -0.56 3.47 -33.75
CA GLN A 20 -0.17 4.09 -32.48
C GLN A 20 -0.48 5.60 -32.43
N ARG A 21 -0.17 6.34 -33.50
CA ARG A 21 -0.46 7.78 -33.60
C ARG A 21 -1.97 8.05 -33.55
N LEU A 22 -2.78 7.20 -34.18
CA LEU A 22 -4.23 7.25 -34.15
C LEU A 22 -4.77 6.98 -32.73
N TYR A 23 -4.31 5.91 -32.07
CA TYR A 23 -4.71 5.59 -30.70
C TYR A 23 -4.39 6.72 -29.72
N LEU A 24 -3.17 7.27 -29.78
CA LEU A 24 -2.79 8.42 -28.97
C LEU A 24 -3.70 9.64 -29.22
N ARG A 25 -4.06 9.92 -30.47
CA ARG A 25 -5.01 11.00 -30.81
C ARG A 25 -6.42 10.71 -30.27
N ARG A 26 -6.90 9.47 -30.38
CA ARG A 26 -8.21 9.03 -29.83
C ARG A 26 -8.24 9.16 -28.31
N SER A 27 -7.21 8.70 -27.59
CA SER A 27 -7.11 8.84 -26.13
C SER A 27 -7.12 10.30 -25.68
N VAL A 28 -6.36 11.18 -26.34
CA VAL A 28 -6.40 12.63 -26.03
C VAL A 28 -7.79 13.23 -26.32
N HIS A 29 -8.47 12.81 -27.39
CA HIS A 29 -9.82 13.25 -27.70
C HIS A 29 -10.83 12.79 -26.65
N ILE A 30 -10.74 11.53 -26.17
CA ILE A 30 -11.59 10.97 -25.11
C ILE A 30 -11.38 11.72 -23.79
N VAL A 31 -10.13 11.98 -23.39
CA VAL A 31 -9.82 12.76 -22.17
C VAL A 31 -10.42 14.17 -22.25
N VAL A 32 -10.29 14.85 -23.40
CA VAL A 32 -10.89 16.19 -23.57
C VAL A 32 -12.43 16.13 -23.55
N ALA A 33 -13.05 15.12 -24.16
CA ALA A 33 -14.50 14.93 -24.11
C ALA A 33 -14.98 14.71 -22.66
N ALA A 34 -14.28 13.86 -21.91
CA ALA A 34 -14.56 13.59 -20.50
C ALA A 34 -14.41 14.82 -19.59
N LEU A 35 -13.35 15.63 -19.80
CA LEU A 35 -13.18 16.90 -19.06
C LEU A 35 -14.26 17.93 -19.41
N ASN A 36 -14.68 18.03 -20.67
CA ASN A 36 -15.78 18.89 -21.07
C ASN A 36 -17.11 18.45 -20.46
N PHE A 37 -17.37 17.14 -20.40
CA PHE A 37 -18.56 16.55 -19.77
C PHE A 37 -18.60 16.81 -18.26
N LEU A 38 -17.45 16.76 -17.57
CA LEU A 38 -17.33 17.18 -16.17
C LEU A 38 -17.60 18.67 -15.98
N HIS A 39 -16.99 19.51 -16.82
CA HIS A 39 -17.17 20.97 -16.78
C HIS A 39 -18.63 21.38 -16.97
N ASP A 40 -19.36 20.71 -17.86
CA ASP A 40 -20.79 20.92 -18.11
C ASP A 40 -21.69 20.12 -17.15
N CYS A 41 -21.21 19.82 -15.93
CA CYS A 41 -21.95 19.17 -14.84
C CYS A 41 -22.61 17.83 -15.22
N GLY A 42 -21.94 17.02 -16.04
CA GLY A 42 -22.46 15.73 -16.53
C GLY A 42 -23.40 15.85 -17.73
N ARG A 43 -23.30 16.94 -18.49
CA ARG A 43 -24.04 17.16 -19.74
C ARG A 43 -23.08 17.17 -20.93
N TRP A 44 -23.63 16.90 -22.11
CA TRP A 44 -22.89 17.02 -23.36
C TRP A 44 -22.97 18.45 -23.88
N ALA A 45 -21.83 19.13 -23.93
CA ALA A 45 -21.73 20.47 -24.48
C ALA A 45 -22.35 20.52 -25.91
N PRO A 46 -23.17 21.54 -26.23
CA PRO A 46 -23.83 21.67 -27.52
C PRO A 46 -22.88 21.47 -28.71
N GLY A 47 -23.32 20.68 -29.71
CA GLY A 47 -22.46 20.27 -30.82
C GLY A 47 -21.75 21.42 -31.52
N HIS A 48 -22.43 22.54 -31.75
CA HIS A 48 -21.85 23.73 -32.38
C HIS A 48 -20.68 24.36 -31.60
N LEU A 49 -20.58 24.16 -30.28
CA LEU A 49 -19.44 24.60 -29.46
C LEU A 49 -18.25 23.64 -29.60
N LEU A 50 -18.51 22.33 -29.68
CA LEU A 50 -17.47 21.30 -29.85
C LEU A 50 -16.72 21.42 -31.19
N TRP A 51 -17.35 22.03 -32.19
CA TRP A 51 -16.83 22.21 -33.55
C TRP A 51 -16.07 23.53 -33.77
N ARG A 52 -16.06 24.46 -32.78
CA ARG A 52 -15.26 25.69 -32.87
C ARG A 52 -13.76 25.39 -32.89
N GLU A 53 -13.01 26.21 -33.62
CA GLU A 53 -11.55 26.10 -33.69
C GLU A 53 -10.91 26.36 -32.31
N PRO A 54 -9.95 25.53 -31.86
CA PRO A 54 -9.28 25.75 -30.58
C PRO A 54 -8.36 26.98 -30.61
N ASN A 55 -8.66 27.98 -29.77
CA ASN A 55 -7.77 29.12 -29.55
C ASN A 55 -6.42 28.70 -28.91
N ALA A 56 -5.47 29.63 -28.81
CA ALA A 56 -4.13 29.38 -28.26
C ALA A 56 -4.14 28.76 -26.85
N GLY A 57 -5.09 29.17 -25.99
CA GLY A 57 -5.26 28.59 -24.64
C GLY A 57 -5.74 27.14 -24.68
N HIS A 58 -6.73 26.83 -25.52
CA HIS A 58 -7.18 25.45 -25.74
C HIS A 58 -6.06 24.57 -26.30
N LEU A 59 -5.27 25.07 -27.26
CA LEU A 59 -4.10 24.36 -27.79
C LEU A 59 -3.04 24.10 -26.71
N ALA A 60 -2.79 25.06 -25.80
CA ALA A 60 -1.90 24.86 -24.67
C ALA A 60 -2.42 23.79 -23.69
N CYS A 61 -3.72 23.81 -23.35
CA CYS A 61 -4.35 22.76 -22.55
C CYS A 61 -4.30 21.39 -23.22
N TYR A 62 -4.55 21.29 -24.53
CA TYR A 62 -4.44 20.03 -25.28
C TYR A 62 -3.01 19.50 -25.33
N ARG A 63 -1.98 20.37 -25.37
CA ARG A 63 -0.56 19.98 -25.24
C ARG A 63 -0.25 19.45 -23.83
N ARG A 64 -0.78 20.08 -22.77
CA ARG A 64 -0.66 19.60 -21.38
C ARG A 64 -1.30 18.22 -21.21
N ILE A 65 -2.58 18.06 -21.60
CA ILE A 65 -3.31 16.78 -21.56
C ILE A 65 -2.57 15.69 -22.36
N ARG A 66 -2.13 16.01 -23.59
CA ARG A 66 -1.34 15.09 -24.42
C ARG A 66 -0.06 14.64 -23.72
N SER A 67 0.58 15.47 -22.91
CA SER A 67 1.85 15.12 -22.26
C SER A 67 1.69 14.01 -21.22
N PHE A 68 0.64 14.06 -20.40
CA PHE A 68 0.24 12.97 -19.48
C PHE A 68 -0.18 11.70 -20.21
N VAL A 69 -0.99 11.82 -21.29
CA VAL A 69 -1.41 10.65 -22.09
C VAL A 69 -0.20 9.99 -22.76
N VAL A 70 0.76 10.78 -23.29
CA VAL A 70 2.02 10.25 -23.84
C VAL A 70 2.86 9.58 -22.75
N ALA A 71 2.94 10.13 -21.54
CA ALA A 71 3.72 9.52 -20.45
C ALA A 71 3.18 8.13 -20.08
N CYS A 72 1.85 7.96 -20.04
CA CYS A 72 1.24 6.65 -19.85
C CYS A 72 1.46 5.73 -21.07
N PHE A 73 1.34 6.27 -22.30
CA PHE A 73 1.44 5.50 -23.55
C PHE A 73 2.89 5.14 -23.95
N SER A 74 3.91 5.79 -23.39
CA SER A 74 5.32 5.44 -23.63
C SER A 74 5.74 4.17 -22.89
N ARG A 75 5.08 3.85 -21.78
CA ARG A 75 5.29 2.63 -21.00
C ARG A 75 4.67 1.44 -21.76
N LYS A 76 5.45 0.37 -21.95
CA LYS A 76 5.06 -0.81 -22.74
C LYS A 76 5.06 -2.10 -21.92
N GLU A 77 5.21 -1.98 -20.61
CA GLU A 77 5.10 -3.11 -19.69
C GLU A 77 3.70 -3.71 -19.70
N GLU A 78 3.61 -5.00 -19.39
CA GLU A 78 2.34 -5.66 -19.09
C GLU A 78 1.98 -5.43 -17.63
N PHE A 79 0.72 -5.08 -17.37
CA PHE A 79 0.24 -4.78 -16.02
C PHE A 79 -0.71 -5.88 -15.53
N PRO A 80 -0.50 -6.44 -14.33
CA PRO A 80 -1.40 -7.44 -13.78
C PRO A 80 -2.79 -6.82 -13.52
N LEU A 81 -3.84 -7.56 -13.85
CA LEU A 81 -5.23 -7.11 -13.69
C LEU A 81 -5.66 -6.84 -12.23
N PRO A 82 -5.21 -7.55 -11.17
CA PRO A 82 -5.56 -7.18 -9.80
C PRO A 82 -4.84 -5.90 -9.32
N PRO A 83 -5.54 -4.81 -8.99
CA PRO A 83 -4.92 -3.57 -8.52
C PRO A 83 -4.46 -3.69 -7.05
N GLY A 84 -3.16 -3.94 -6.84
CA GLY A 84 -2.53 -3.99 -5.52
C GLY A 84 -3.02 -5.14 -4.63
N ARG A 85 -2.73 -5.08 -3.32
CA ARG A 85 -2.96 -6.18 -2.37
C ARG A 85 -4.43 -6.65 -2.28
N SER A 86 -5.40 -5.74 -2.37
CA SER A 86 -6.83 -6.08 -2.39
C SER A 86 -7.38 -6.40 -3.79
N GLY A 87 -6.54 -6.33 -4.82
CA GLY A 87 -6.91 -6.55 -6.20
C GLY A 87 -7.50 -7.93 -6.50
N PRO A 88 -6.99 -9.05 -5.94
CA PRO A 88 -7.54 -10.38 -6.19
C PRO A 88 -8.99 -10.54 -5.73
N ASP A 89 -9.35 -10.11 -4.52
CA ASP A 89 -10.74 -10.12 -4.03
C ASP A 89 -11.63 -9.16 -4.85
N LEU A 90 -11.11 -8.01 -5.31
CA LEU A 90 -11.84 -7.15 -6.25
C LEU A 90 -12.16 -7.85 -7.58
N VAL A 91 -11.19 -8.58 -8.15
CA VAL A 91 -11.37 -9.39 -9.36
C VAL A 91 -12.37 -10.53 -9.09
N ALA A 92 -12.26 -11.23 -7.96
CA ALA A 92 -13.20 -12.28 -7.57
C ALA A 92 -14.65 -11.76 -7.55
N ARG A 93 -14.92 -10.63 -6.88
CA ARG A 93 -16.27 -10.05 -6.80
C ARG A 93 -16.81 -9.55 -8.14
N LEU A 94 -15.94 -9.16 -9.06
CA LEU A 94 -16.35 -8.84 -10.43
C LEU A 94 -16.72 -10.10 -11.22
N LEU A 95 -15.93 -11.18 -11.09
CA LEU A 95 -16.19 -12.45 -11.77
C LEU A 95 -17.46 -13.16 -11.25
N GLU A 96 -17.70 -13.15 -9.93
CA GLU A 96 -18.97 -13.61 -9.32
C GLU A 96 -20.17 -12.88 -9.95
N LEU A 97 -20.09 -11.55 -10.05
CA LEU A 97 -21.15 -10.70 -10.59
C LEU A 97 -21.32 -10.86 -12.11
N GLU A 98 -20.23 -11.03 -12.86
CA GLU A 98 -20.27 -11.32 -14.31
C GLU A 98 -20.90 -12.68 -14.58
N SER A 99 -20.59 -13.71 -13.79
CA SER A 99 -21.20 -15.04 -13.88
C SER A 99 -22.70 -14.98 -13.59
N PHE A 100 -23.09 -14.28 -12.52
CA PHE A 100 -24.49 -14.08 -12.14
C PHE A 100 -25.27 -13.27 -13.19
N ALA A 101 -24.70 -12.18 -13.71
CA ALA A 101 -25.30 -11.42 -14.81
C ALA A 101 -25.42 -12.26 -16.10
N GLY A 102 -24.46 -13.16 -16.35
CA GLY A 102 -24.52 -14.15 -17.42
C GLY A 102 -25.70 -15.11 -17.27
N SER A 103 -25.96 -15.63 -16.06
CA SER A 103 -27.15 -16.46 -15.81
C SER A 103 -28.47 -15.70 -16.01
N LEU A 104 -28.53 -14.42 -15.62
CA LEU A 104 -29.69 -13.56 -15.86
C LEU A 104 -29.94 -13.28 -17.36
N GLY A 105 -28.89 -13.18 -18.17
CA GLY A 105 -29.01 -12.94 -19.62
C GLY A 105 -29.71 -14.06 -20.41
N SER A 106 -29.93 -15.23 -19.80
CA SER A 106 -30.74 -16.32 -20.37
C SER A 106 -32.25 -16.12 -20.18
N LEU A 107 -32.65 -15.24 -19.26
CA LEU A 107 -34.04 -14.92 -18.95
C LEU A 107 -34.39 -13.58 -19.61
N GLY A 108 -35.36 -13.60 -20.53
CA GLY A 108 -35.76 -12.43 -21.29
C GLY A 108 -36.28 -11.28 -20.41
N SER A 109 -36.19 -10.06 -20.96
CA SER A 109 -36.59 -8.76 -20.40
C SER A 109 -37.76 -8.80 -19.39
N SER A 110 -37.44 -9.07 -18.13
CA SER A 110 -38.32 -9.01 -16.98
C SER A 110 -37.71 -8.08 -15.93
N CYS A 111 -38.54 -7.45 -15.10
CA CYS A 111 -38.11 -6.39 -14.20
C CYS A 111 -37.03 -6.88 -13.23
N SER A 112 -35.99 -6.06 -13.03
CA SER A 112 -34.82 -6.40 -12.21
C SER A 112 -35.13 -6.72 -10.74
N ALA A 113 -36.30 -6.32 -10.24
CA ALA A 113 -36.80 -6.70 -8.91
C ALA A 113 -37.25 -8.17 -8.84
N ASP A 114 -37.98 -8.66 -9.83
CA ASP A 114 -38.56 -10.02 -9.84
C ASP A 114 -37.48 -11.09 -10.09
N LEU A 115 -36.45 -10.75 -10.86
CA LEU A 115 -35.27 -11.58 -11.08
C LEU A 115 -34.44 -11.79 -9.80
N LEU A 116 -34.37 -10.78 -8.92
CA LEU A 116 -33.67 -10.88 -7.63
C LEU A 116 -34.49 -11.63 -6.57
N ALA A 117 -35.81 -11.62 -6.65
CA ALA A 117 -36.69 -12.36 -5.75
C ALA A 117 -36.78 -13.87 -6.08
N SER A 118 -36.47 -14.26 -7.33
CA SER A 118 -36.60 -15.62 -7.84
C SER A 118 -35.29 -16.42 -7.91
N HIS A 119 -34.14 -15.77 -7.73
CA HIS A 119 -32.83 -16.42 -7.74
C HIS A 119 -32.28 -16.62 -6.32
N GLY A 120 -31.62 -17.76 -6.12
CA GLY A 120 -30.89 -18.06 -4.88
C GLY A 120 -29.64 -17.18 -4.69
N PRO A 121 -28.82 -17.46 -3.65
CA PRO A 121 -27.61 -16.69 -3.39
C PRO A 121 -26.69 -16.66 -4.62
N ILE A 122 -26.03 -15.51 -4.84
CA ILE A 122 -25.05 -15.32 -5.92
C ILE A 122 -24.05 -16.48 -5.88
N PRO A 123 -23.83 -17.21 -6.99
CA PRO A 123 -22.83 -18.26 -7.05
C PRO A 123 -21.46 -17.70 -6.65
N SER A 124 -20.92 -18.19 -5.53
CA SER A 124 -19.54 -17.88 -5.14
C SER A 124 -18.59 -18.44 -6.19
N VAL A 125 -17.49 -17.73 -6.46
CA VAL A 125 -16.41 -18.31 -7.28
C VAL A 125 -15.93 -19.59 -6.58
N PRO A 126 -16.02 -20.76 -7.23
CA PRO A 126 -15.67 -22.02 -6.58
C PRO A 126 -14.21 -21.99 -6.12
N PRO A 127 -13.88 -22.64 -4.97
CA PRO A 127 -12.51 -22.72 -4.50
C PRO A 127 -11.58 -23.37 -5.54
N SER A 128 -10.83 -22.56 -6.29
CA SER A 128 -9.76 -23.05 -7.16
C SER A 128 -8.47 -23.17 -6.36
N ALA A 129 -7.86 -24.35 -6.41
CA ALA A 129 -6.52 -24.58 -5.87
C ALA A 129 -5.46 -23.74 -6.62
N ASP A 130 -5.71 -23.41 -7.89
CA ASP A 130 -4.81 -22.65 -8.77
C ASP A 130 -4.81 -21.14 -8.49
N LEU A 131 -5.90 -20.61 -7.90
CA LEU A 131 -6.06 -19.18 -7.62
C LEU A 131 -6.39 -18.89 -6.13
N PRO A 132 -5.52 -19.32 -5.18
CA PRO A 132 -5.79 -19.21 -3.74
C PRO A 132 -5.99 -17.77 -3.25
N GLN A 133 -5.43 -16.78 -3.96
CA GLN A 133 -5.58 -15.35 -3.67
C GLN A 133 -7.03 -14.81 -3.76
N LEU A 134 -7.98 -15.57 -4.32
CA LEU A 134 -9.39 -15.17 -4.41
C LEU A 134 -10.18 -15.42 -3.11
N GLN A 135 -9.60 -16.13 -2.13
CA GLN A 135 -10.19 -16.37 -0.81
C GLN A 135 -9.40 -15.62 0.28
N PRO A 136 -9.84 -14.42 0.70
CA PRO A 136 -9.07 -13.56 1.60
C PRO A 136 -9.05 -14.01 3.07
N PHE A 137 -10.00 -14.83 3.50
CA PHE A 137 -10.07 -15.40 4.86
C PHE A 137 -9.91 -16.91 4.78
N ARG A 138 -8.95 -17.44 5.55
CA ARG A 138 -8.54 -18.86 5.59
C ARG A 138 -7.96 -19.16 6.97
N SER A 139 -8.06 -20.40 7.42
CA SER A 139 -7.35 -20.91 8.60
C SER A 139 -5.82 -20.83 8.42
N LEU A 140 -5.08 -20.90 9.53
CA LEU A 140 -3.63 -20.99 9.55
C LEU A 140 -3.13 -22.17 8.71
N ASP A 141 -2.08 -21.93 7.91
CA ASP A 141 -1.34 -22.93 7.15
C ASP A 141 0.14 -22.56 7.22
N VAL A 142 0.89 -23.26 8.07
CA VAL A 142 2.29 -22.92 8.35
C VAL A 142 3.20 -23.18 7.14
N SER A 143 2.83 -24.11 6.26
CA SER A 143 3.63 -24.46 5.06
C SER A 143 3.79 -23.31 4.08
N ARG A 144 2.86 -22.33 4.13
CA ARG A 144 2.84 -21.15 3.26
C ARG A 144 3.55 -19.93 3.85
N LEU A 145 3.92 -19.99 5.14
CA LEU A 145 4.58 -18.87 5.81
C LEU A 145 6.07 -18.82 5.47
N LYS A 146 6.50 -17.66 4.98
CA LYS A 146 7.92 -17.31 4.86
C LYS A 146 8.21 -16.30 5.96
N LEU A 147 9.00 -16.70 6.95
CA LEU A 147 9.51 -15.84 8.00
C LEU A 147 10.99 -15.55 7.78
N HIS A 148 11.42 -14.35 8.13
CA HIS A 148 12.78 -13.81 8.17
C HIS A 148 12.94 -12.98 9.47
N GLY A 149 14.15 -12.54 9.79
CA GLY A 149 14.45 -11.99 11.11
C GLY A 149 14.71 -13.06 12.18
N THR A 150 15.20 -12.59 13.34
CA THR A 150 15.71 -13.38 14.48
C THR A 150 15.48 -12.71 15.85
N GLY A 151 14.78 -11.57 15.91
CA GLY A 151 14.54 -10.84 17.16
C GLY A 151 15.81 -10.28 17.84
N ALA A 152 16.83 -9.91 17.05
CA ALA A 152 18.17 -9.59 17.53
C ALA A 152 18.58 -8.10 17.45
N TRP A 153 17.75 -7.22 16.89
CA TRP A 153 18.03 -5.78 16.86
C TRP A 153 17.48 -5.12 18.14
N PRO A 154 18.35 -4.56 19.02
CA PRO A 154 17.96 -3.97 20.31
C PRO A 154 17.28 -2.60 20.12
N ILE A 155 16.12 -2.55 19.46
CA ILE A 155 15.39 -1.31 19.15
C ILE A 155 15.15 -0.43 20.39
N ALA A 156 15.08 -1.03 21.58
CA ALA A 156 14.86 -0.33 22.83
C ALA A 156 15.91 0.73 23.16
N SER A 157 17.13 0.64 22.63
CA SER A 157 18.16 1.69 22.73
C SER A 157 17.88 2.91 21.86
N PHE A 158 17.00 2.78 20.87
CA PHE A 158 16.56 3.81 19.93
C PHE A 158 15.12 4.29 20.20
N LEU A 159 14.45 3.86 21.28
CA LEU A 159 13.13 4.35 21.66
C LEU A 159 13.24 5.51 22.64
N GLU A 160 12.88 6.71 22.19
CA GLU A 160 12.86 7.90 23.04
C GLU A 160 11.46 8.21 23.62
N GLY A 161 11.46 9.02 24.68
CA GLY A 161 10.23 9.62 25.23
C GLY A 161 9.20 8.60 25.74
N PRO A 162 7.88 8.82 25.47
CA PRO A 162 6.80 8.06 26.11
C PRO A 162 6.63 6.63 25.57
N LEU A 163 7.35 6.23 24.51
CA LEU A 163 7.23 4.90 23.91
C LEU A 163 8.14 3.85 24.56
N TRP A 164 9.23 4.27 25.21
CA TRP A 164 10.19 3.34 25.82
C TRP A 164 9.54 2.46 26.90
N LEU A 165 8.81 3.04 27.85
CA LEU A 165 8.23 2.30 28.96
C LEU A 165 7.12 1.32 28.53
N PRO A 166 6.15 1.69 27.67
CA PRO A 166 5.22 0.74 27.04
C PRO A 166 5.87 -0.42 26.27
N PHE A 167 7.05 -0.20 25.69
CA PHE A 167 7.78 -1.25 24.99
C PHE A 167 8.40 -2.27 25.95
N GLN A 168 9.03 -1.78 27.03
CA GLN A 168 9.66 -2.59 28.06
C GLN A 168 8.62 -3.36 28.90
N GLU A 169 7.62 -2.63 29.40
CA GLU A 169 6.64 -3.06 30.40
C GLU A 169 5.20 -2.81 29.91
N PRO A 170 4.68 -3.62 28.96
CA PRO A 170 3.40 -3.38 28.29
C PRO A 170 2.18 -3.41 29.22
N LEU A 171 2.32 -3.99 30.43
CA LEU A 171 1.24 -4.00 31.42
C LEU A 171 0.81 -2.59 31.85
N ILE A 172 1.67 -1.58 31.72
CA ILE A 172 1.33 -0.17 32.01
C ILE A 172 0.21 0.38 31.12
N LEU A 173 0.00 -0.23 29.95
CA LEU A 173 -1.05 0.18 29.01
C LEU A 173 -2.44 -0.26 29.46
N ARG A 174 -2.57 -1.23 30.37
CA ARG A 174 -3.86 -1.82 30.71
C ARG A 174 -4.76 -0.82 31.45
N HIS A 175 -5.92 -0.49 30.87
CA HIS A 175 -6.89 0.43 31.50
C HIS A 175 -7.86 -0.27 32.46
N GLY A 176 -7.84 -1.60 32.56
CA GLY A 176 -8.61 -2.35 33.56
C GLY A 176 -10.15 -2.30 33.44
N LEU A 177 -10.67 -1.92 32.26
CA LEU A 177 -12.13 -1.90 32.01
C LEU A 177 -12.58 -3.25 31.42
N PRO A 178 -13.83 -3.69 31.67
CA PRO A 178 -14.34 -4.93 31.11
C PRO A 178 -14.37 -4.89 29.58
N LEU A 179 -13.92 -5.98 28.95
CA LEU A 179 -14.00 -6.16 27.51
C LEU A 179 -15.41 -6.58 27.09
N GLY A 180 -15.91 -6.00 26.00
CA GLY A 180 -17.13 -6.47 25.36
C GLY A 180 -16.96 -7.88 24.77
N THR A 181 -18.00 -8.70 24.84
CA THR A 181 -18.02 -10.10 24.35
C THR A 181 -17.99 -10.21 22.82
N TYR A 182 -18.34 -9.14 22.11
CA TYR A 182 -18.28 -9.07 20.65
C TYR A 182 -16.83 -8.84 20.17
N ASP A 183 -16.43 -9.51 19.09
CA ASP A 183 -15.10 -9.50 18.44
C ASP A 183 -13.95 -10.29 19.11
N LEU A 184 -14.23 -11.17 20.07
CA LEU A 184 -13.25 -12.19 20.48
C LEU A 184 -13.04 -13.23 19.35
N PRO A 185 -11.83 -13.79 19.18
CA PRO A 185 -11.58 -14.84 18.20
C PRO A 185 -12.28 -16.15 18.58
N ASP A 186 -12.80 -16.87 17.57
CA ASP A 186 -13.38 -18.19 17.77
C ASP A 186 -12.32 -19.30 17.70
N LEU A 187 -11.74 -19.60 18.86
CA LEU A 187 -10.73 -20.66 19.01
C LEU A 187 -11.26 -22.07 18.70
N GLN A 188 -12.57 -22.30 18.59
CA GLN A 188 -13.11 -23.62 18.25
C GLN A 188 -12.81 -23.98 16.79
N THR A 189 -12.48 -22.99 15.95
CA THR A 189 -12.15 -23.17 14.53
C THR A 189 -10.65 -23.30 14.25
N GLU A 190 -9.79 -23.18 15.27
CA GLU A 190 -8.33 -23.18 15.15
C GLU A 190 -7.71 -24.57 15.41
N ASP A 191 -6.74 -24.97 14.58
CA ASP A 191 -6.03 -26.25 14.75
C ASP A 191 -4.80 -26.09 15.67
N ALA A 192 -4.81 -26.82 16.78
CA ALA A 192 -3.70 -26.87 17.72
C ALA A 192 -2.42 -27.48 17.13
N ASN A 193 -2.51 -28.33 16.10
CA ASN A 193 -1.34 -28.92 15.43
C ASN A 193 -0.65 -27.92 14.51
N GLU A 194 -1.40 -27.12 13.74
CA GLU A 194 -0.83 -26.00 12.97
C GLU A 194 -0.17 -24.97 13.89
N HIS A 195 -0.77 -24.67 15.04
CA HIS A 195 -0.16 -23.77 16.03
C HIS A 195 1.14 -24.32 16.63
N LEU A 196 1.27 -25.65 16.82
CA LEU A 196 2.52 -26.27 17.25
C LEU A 196 3.59 -26.18 16.15
N LYS A 197 3.23 -26.43 14.88
CA LYS A 197 4.13 -26.23 13.74
C LYS A 197 4.63 -24.79 13.66
N LEU A 198 3.76 -23.81 13.95
CA LEU A 198 4.12 -22.39 13.98
C LEU A 198 5.13 -22.09 15.10
N ALA A 199 4.91 -22.62 16.31
CA ALA A 199 5.85 -22.47 17.42
C ALA A 199 7.23 -23.07 17.10
N LEU A 200 7.29 -24.26 16.49
CA LEU A 200 8.56 -24.88 16.06
C LEU A 200 9.24 -24.09 14.93
N LEU A 201 8.47 -23.48 14.02
CA LEU A 201 8.99 -22.58 12.99
C LEU A 201 9.60 -21.29 13.60
N TRP A 202 9.04 -20.80 14.72
CA TRP A 202 9.62 -19.70 15.49
C TRP A 202 10.92 -20.10 16.20
N ASP A 203 10.98 -21.29 16.83
CA ASP A 203 12.20 -21.76 17.51
C ASP A 203 13.39 -21.90 16.56
N ALA A 204 13.15 -22.40 15.35
CA ALA A 204 14.13 -22.50 14.28
C ALA A 204 14.79 -21.15 13.91
N ARG A 205 14.23 -20.01 14.36
CA ARG A 205 14.73 -18.65 14.17
C ARG A 205 15.10 -17.91 15.46
N GLY A 206 14.99 -18.56 16.63
CA GLY A 206 15.15 -17.90 17.93
C GLY A 206 13.96 -17.01 18.32
N LEU A 207 12.84 -17.09 17.61
CA LEU A 207 11.64 -16.26 17.82
C LEU A 207 10.61 -16.90 18.76
N LEU A 208 10.90 -18.08 19.33
CA LEU A 208 10.05 -18.75 20.31
C LEU A 208 10.53 -18.47 21.73
N ARG A 209 9.61 -18.04 22.59
CA ARG A 209 9.73 -18.13 24.05
C ARG A 209 8.69 -19.12 24.56
N LEU A 210 9.01 -19.89 25.61
CA LEU A 210 8.03 -20.69 26.33
C LEU A 210 7.69 -20.00 27.65
N VAL A 211 6.40 -19.94 27.98
CA VAL A 211 5.88 -19.26 29.17
C VAL A 211 4.86 -20.14 29.91
N PRO A 212 4.71 -20.02 31.24
CA PRO A 212 3.70 -20.80 31.97
C PRO A 212 2.28 -20.39 31.55
N PRO A 213 1.30 -21.31 31.59
CA PRO A 213 -0.09 -21.00 31.24
C PRO A 213 -0.70 -19.97 32.18
N LEU A 214 -1.51 -19.08 31.62
CA LEU A 214 -2.34 -18.15 32.39
C LEU A 214 -3.57 -18.87 32.97
N PRO A 215 -4.18 -18.35 34.05
CA PRO A 215 -5.50 -18.81 34.49
C PRO A 215 -6.54 -18.62 33.36
N PRO A 216 -7.64 -19.40 33.35
CA PRO A 216 -8.58 -19.44 32.23
C PRO A 216 -9.16 -18.09 31.82
N GLU A 217 -9.31 -17.17 32.77
CA GLU A 217 -9.87 -15.82 32.59
C GLU A 217 -8.94 -14.86 31.83
N ALA A 218 -7.66 -15.21 31.64
CA ALA A 218 -6.64 -14.38 31.00
C ALA A 218 -5.98 -15.03 29.77
N ALA A 219 -6.42 -16.22 29.36
CA ALA A 219 -5.74 -17.03 28.35
C ALA A 219 -6.27 -16.82 26.93
N LEU A 220 -5.72 -15.86 26.16
CA LEU A 220 -6.06 -15.64 24.73
C LEU A 220 -5.12 -14.62 24.02
N ILE A 221 -3.96 -15.01 23.47
CA ILE A 221 -3.10 -14.03 22.74
C ILE A 221 -2.30 -14.57 21.53
N GLY A 222 -2.96 -15.30 20.63
CA GLY A 222 -2.50 -15.39 19.22
C GLY A 222 -3.02 -14.23 18.37
N ASP A 223 -4.23 -13.79 18.70
CA ASP A 223 -4.90 -12.63 18.12
C ASP A 223 -4.76 -11.45 19.09
N ARG A 224 -4.21 -10.33 18.62
CA ARG A 224 -4.03 -9.11 19.43
C ARG A 224 -5.30 -8.28 19.59
N ARG A 225 -6.42 -8.58 18.91
CA ARG A 225 -7.70 -7.82 19.03
C ARG A 225 -8.18 -7.63 20.48
N PRO A 226 -8.21 -8.64 21.36
CA PRO A 226 -8.65 -8.46 22.75
C PRO A 226 -7.64 -7.62 23.56
N ALA A 227 -6.35 -7.86 23.35
CA ALA A 227 -5.28 -7.17 24.07
C ALA A 227 -5.18 -5.68 23.67
N ASN A 228 -5.16 -5.37 22.37
CA ASN A 228 -5.21 -4.01 21.83
C ASN A 228 -6.47 -3.22 22.29
N ARG A 229 -7.55 -3.92 22.68
CA ARG A 229 -8.77 -3.33 23.24
C ARG A 229 -8.71 -3.14 24.75
N ALA A 230 -7.84 -3.88 25.45
CA ALA A 230 -7.58 -3.75 26.89
C ALA A 230 -6.46 -2.74 27.22
N GLU A 231 -5.74 -2.29 26.18
CA GLU A 231 -4.55 -1.45 26.25
C GLU A 231 -4.88 -0.03 25.75
N MET A 232 -4.38 0.99 26.45
CA MET A 232 -4.42 2.39 26.02
C MET A 232 -3.45 2.62 24.85
N HIS A 233 -3.80 3.53 23.93
CA HIS A 233 -2.92 3.88 22.80
C HIS A 233 -2.27 5.27 23.04
N PRO A 234 -1.01 5.34 23.51
CA PRO A 234 -0.25 6.58 23.52
C PRO A 234 -0.01 7.09 22.09
N THR A 235 -0.10 8.40 21.90
CA THR A 235 0.19 9.04 20.61
C THR A 235 1.69 8.92 20.27
N GLY A 236 2.01 8.37 19.11
CA GLY A 236 3.39 8.24 18.61
C GLY A 236 3.64 8.91 17.25
N PRO A 237 4.78 8.61 16.60
CA PRO A 237 5.19 9.20 15.32
C PRO A 237 4.29 8.84 14.13
N SER A 238 3.42 7.82 14.22
CA SER A 238 2.56 7.38 13.10
C SER A 238 1.65 8.48 12.56
N ARG A 239 1.25 9.45 13.41
CA ARG A 239 0.46 10.63 13.03
C ARG A 239 1.17 11.55 12.01
N LEU A 240 2.49 11.39 11.86
CA LEU A 240 3.36 12.14 10.95
C LEU A 240 3.75 11.32 9.71
N LEU A 241 3.18 10.11 9.51
CA LEU A 241 3.46 9.29 8.34
C LEU A 241 3.13 10.06 7.04
N PRO A 242 4.09 10.23 6.12
CA PRO A 242 3.82 10.86 4.84
C PRO A 242 2.96 9.96 3.95
N GLN A 243 2.05 10.58 3.21
CA GLN A 243 1.30 9.92 2.14
C GLN A 243 1.94 10.25 0.80
N GLY A 244 1.97 9.31 -0.16
CA GLY A 244 2.52 9.58 -1.49
C GLY A 244 1.90 10.77 -2.24
N SER A 245 0.66 11.18 -1.89
CA SER A 245 0.08 12.41 -2.42
C SER A 245 0.82 13.70 -2.02
N LEU A 246 1.64 13.69 -0.96
CA LEU A 246 2.47 14.84 -0.57
C LEU A 246 3.59 15.12 -1.58
N LEU A 247 4.07 14.09 -2.30
CA LEU A 247 5.05 14.26 -3.38
C LEU A 247 4.53 15.12 -4.54
N THR A 248 3.20 15.34 -4.65
CA THR A 248 2.64 16.26 -5.66
C THR A 248 3.07 17.71 -5.48
N ALA A 249 3.55 18.09 -4.30
CA ALA A 249 4.06 19.41 -3.99
C ALA A 249 5.56 19.61 -4.31
N TYR A 250 6.28 18.54 -4.65
CA TYR A 250 7.69 18.62 -5.04
C TYR A 250 7.85 19.47 -6.31
N GLN A 251 8.77 20.43 -6.30
CA GLN A 251 9.04 21.31 -7.43
C GLN A 251 10.33 20.89 -8.14
N LEU A 252 10.22 20.43 -9.39
CA LEU A 252 11.37 20.01 -10.19
C LEU A 252 11.69 21.02 -11.30
N PRO A 253 12.93 21.55 -11.40
CA PRO A 253 13.32 22.50 -12.44
C PRO A 253 13.01 22.01 -13.87
N ARG A 254 12.03 22.67 -14.49
CA ARG A 254 11.40 22.23 -15.73
C ARG A 254 12.38 22.08 -16.89
N ARG A 255 12.49 20.86 -17.44
CA ARG A 255 13.43 20.48 -18.51
C ARG A 255 14.92 20.68 -18.18
N ARG A 256 15.26 20.94 -16.91
CA ARG A 256 16.63 21.18 -16.44
C ARG A 256 17.13 20.10 -15.49
N SER A 257 16.23 19.54 -14.68
CA SER A 257 16.57 18.50 -13.71
C SER A 257 15.66 17.27 -13.85
N GLN A 258 16.18 16.11 -13.47
CA GLN A 258 15.46 14.85 -13.29
C GLN A 258 15.48 14.49 -11.80
N LEU A 259 14.39 13.90 -11.29
CA LEU A 259 14.33 13.39 -9.92
C LEU A 259 14.89 11.96 -9.90
N VAL A 260 15.81 11.69 -8.97
CA VAL A 260 16.42 10.37 -8.76
C VAL A 260 16.06 9.88 -7.36
N ALA A 261 15.74 8.59 -7.25
CA ALA A 261 15.43 7.94 -5.98
C ALA A 261 16.45 6.87 -5.59
N TYR A 262 16.68 6.81 -4.28
CA TYR A 262 17.31 5.69 -3.57
C TYR A 262 16.31 5.19 -2.51
N ILE A 263 15.96 3.90 -2.52
CA ILE A 263 14.92 3.33 -1.65
C ILE A 263 15.43 2.05 -1.01
N SER A 264 15.20 1.90 0.30
CA SER A 264 15.54 0.70 1.07
C SER A 264 14.29 0.03 1.64
N ASP A 265 14.08 -1.26 1.34
CA ASP A 265 13.05 -2.14 1.93
C ASP A 265 13.71 -3.00 3.03
N ARG A 266 13.17 -3.00 4.26
CA ARG A 266 13.68 -3.85 5.36
C ARG A 266 12.83 -5.11 5.50
N ARG A 267 13.48 -6.27 5.44
CA ARG A 267 12.82 -7.58 5.28
C ARG A 267 12.22 -8.05 6.60
N ASP A 268 10.91 -8.30 6.64
CA ASP A 268 10.21 -8.78 7.84
C ASP A 268 10.56 -7.94 9.09
N PHE A 269 10.61 -6.62 8.94
CA PHE A 269 11.18 -5.68 9.90
C PHE A 269 10.77 -5.93 11.36
N TYR A 270 9.48 -6.20 11.59
CA TYR A 270 8.91 -6.53 12.90
C TYR A 270 9.51 -7.77 13.59
N HIS A 271 9.96 -8.76 12.81
CA HIS A 271 10.56 -10.01 13.29
C HIS A 271 12.08 -9.88 13.57
N GLN A 272 12.66 -8.71 13.32
CA GLN A 272 14.05 -8.42 13.65
C GLN A 272 14.20 -7.81 15.05
N LEU A 273 13.09 -7.35 15.65
CA LEU A 273 13.07 -6.53 16.85
C LEU A 273 13.22 -7.37 18.12
N GLU A 274 14.28 -7.14 18.88
CA GLU A 274 14.42 -7.69 20.23
C GLU A 274 13.34 -7.08 21.14
N VAL A 275 12.66 -7.92 21.92
CA VAL A 275 11.63 -7.50 22.87
C VAL A 275 11.84 -8.16 24.23
N THR A 276 11.38 -7.51 25.31
CA THR A 276 11.51 -8.04 26.67
C THR A 276 10.73 -9.35 26.88
N ALA A 277 11.06 -10.07 27.95
CA ALA A 277 10.26 -11.21 28.40
C ALA A 277 8.78 -10.82 28.62
N ALA A 278 8.51 -9.65 29.22
CA ALA A 278 7.16 -9.13 29.46
C ALA A 278 6.42 -8.80 28.15
N ARG A 279 7.13 -8.29 27.14
CA ARG A 279 6.57 -8.00 25.81
C ARG A 279 6.31 -9.28 25.01
N ALA A 280 7.22 -10.25 25.04
CA ALA A 280 6.99 -11.57 24.47
C ALA A 280 5.79 -12.28 25.12
N ASP A 281 5.61 -12.14 26.44
CA ASP A 281 4.45 -12.68 27.19
C ASP A 281 3.10 -12.08 26.74
N CYS A 282 3.11 -11.00 25.96
CA CYS A 282 1.92 -10.42 25.33
C CYS A 282 1.60 -11.01 23.93
N ASN A 283 2.30 -12.06 23.50
CA ASN A 283 2.22 -12.69 22.16
C ASN A 283 2.02 -14.23 22.24
N ARG A 284 1.18 -14.70 23.18
CA ARG A 284 1.05 -16.07 23.72
C ARG A 284 0.35 -17.18 22.90
N LEU A 285 -0.05 -16.99 21.65
CA LEU A 285 -0.89 -17.97 20.92
C LEU A 285 -2.20 -18.33 21.71
N PRO A 286 -2.97 -19.37 21.32
CA PRO A 286 -4.14 -19.80 22.10
C PRO A 286 -4.00 -21.16 22.82
N PHE A 287 -2.98 -21.97 22.52
CA PHE A 287 -2.87 -23.35 23.03
C PHE A 287 -1.61 -23.57 23.87
N GLY A 288 -1.75 -24.33 24.97
CA GLY A 288 -0.64 -24.85 25.76
C GLY A 288 -0.39 -26.33 25.47
N TYR A 289 0.86 -26.77 25.53
CA TYR A 289 1.31 -28.12 25.18
C TYR A 289 2.16 -28.71 26.31
N GLU A 290 2.22 -30.03 26.44
CA GLU A 290 3.17 -30.68 27.36
C GLU A 290 4.61 -30.32 26.97
N ALA A 291 5.52 -30.23 27.96
CA ALA A 291 6.92 -29.85 27.70
C ALA A 291 7.63 -30.75 26.67
N SER A 292 7.23 -32.02 26.56
CA SER A 292 7.75 -32.97 25.57
C SER A 292 7.50 -32.57 24.11
N ALA A 293 6.48 -31.75 23.84
CA ALA A 293 6.23 -31.20 22.50
C ALA A 293 7.32 -30.21 22.02
N PHE A 294 8.20 -29.79 22.93
CA PHE A 294 9.31 -28.86 22.67
C PHE A 294 10.69 -29.49 22.95
N GLU A 295 10.78 -30.82 23.07
CA GLU A 295 12.07 -31.52 23.22
C GLU A 295 13.01 -31.20 22.05
N GLY A 296 14.26 -30.87 22.37
CA GLY A 296 15.27 -30.44 21.39
C GLY A 296 15.16 -28.99 20.90
N THR A 297 14.13 -28.23 21.30
CA THR A 297 14.02 -26.80 20.98
C THR A 297 14.98 -25.93 21.81
N ARG A 298 15.38 -24.78 21.26
CA ARG A 298 16.19 -23.79 22.00
C ARG A 298 15.38 -23.15 23.13
N ALA A 299 14.11 -22.84 22.86
CA ALA A 299 13.23 -22.21 23.83
C ALA A 299 13.01 -23.05 25.10
N LEU A 300 12.94 -24.39 25.00
CA LEU A 300 12.83 -25.27 26.17
C LEU A 300 14.13 -25.31 27.00
N ALA A 301 15.29 -25.29 26.34
CA ALA A 301 16.58 -25.19 27.03
C ALA A 301 16.67 -23.87 27.82
N THR A 302 16.44 -22.73 27.15
CA THR A 302 16.45 -21.40 27.78
C THR A 302 15.46 -21.30 28.94
N TRP A 303 14.22 -21.78 28.76
CA TRP A 303 13.21 -21.77 29.83
C TRP A 303 13.64 -22.61 31.05
N THR A 304 14.32 -23.74 30.82
CA THR A 304 14.82 -24.62 31.89
C THR A 304 15.96 -23.95 32.66
N GLU A 305 16.88 -23.26 31.97
CA GLU A 305 17.97 -22.49 32.59
C GLU A 305 17.43 -21.30 33.40
N GLU A 306 16.50 -20.52 32.86
CA GLU A 306 15.82 -19.44 33.58
C GLU A 306 15.15 -19.97 34.86
N ARG A 307 14.43 -21.10 34.77
CA ARG A 307 13.82 -21.79 35.92
C ARG A 307 14.82 -22.19 37.00
N LEU A 308 15.96 -22.79 36.60
CA LEU A 308 17.00 -23.23 37.52
C LEU A 308 17.66 -22.07 38.28
N SER A 309 17.74 -20.88 37.65
CA SER A 309 18.23 -19.67 38.30
C SER A 309 17.22 -19.03 39.26
N GLN A 310 15.92 -19.08 38.94
CA GLN A 310 14.88 -18.40 39.72
C GLN A 310 14.36 -19.20 40.93
N SER A 311 14.25 -20.54 40.85
CA SER A 311 13.85 -21.34 42.02
C SER A 311 14.16 -22.84 41.89
N ARG A 312 14.95 -23.37 42.83
CA ARG A 312 15.20 -24.83 42.98
C ARG A 312 14.01 -25.62 43.53
N HIS A 313 12.89 -24.98 43.87
CA HIS A 313 11.82 -25.60 44.67
C HIS A 313 10.42 -25.59 44.03
N THR A 314 10.25 -25.01 42.84
CA THR A 314 8.97 -25.07 42.12
C THR A 314 8.98 -26.16 41.05
N ARG A 315 8.06 -27.12 41.15
CA ARG A 315 7.83 -28.13 40.11
C ARG A 315 7.59 -27.43 38.76
N ALA A 316 8.13 -27.99 37.68
CA ALA A 316 7.81 -27.52 36.32
C ALA A 316 6.28 -27.62 36.10
N PRO A 317 5.63 -26.59 35.51
CA PRO A 317 4.26 -26.76 35.03
C PRO A 317 4.24 -27.88 34.00
N ALA A 318 3.21 -28.73 34.02
CA ALA A 318 3.07 -29.82 33.05
C ALA A 318 3.00 -29.28 31.61
N ARG A 319 2.29 -28.15 31.43
CA ARG A 319 2.09 -27.49 30.15
C ARG A 319 2.82 -26.15 30.07
N LEU A 320 3.31 -25.85 28.88
CA LEU A 320 3.93 -24.58 28.48
C LEU A 320 3.14 -23.98 27.31
N VAL A 321 3.16 -22.66 27.22
CA VAL A 321 2.48 -21.90 26.16
C VAL A 321 3.55 -21.23 25.28
N PRO A 322 3.50 -21.40 23.94
CA PRO A 322 4.36 -20.68 23.01
C PRO A 322 4.09 -19.18 23.01
N ALA A 323 5.13 -18.37 22.96
CA ALA A 323 5.03 -16.92 22.84
C ALA A 323 6.03 -16.39 21.79
N PHE A 324 5.62 -15.40 21.00
CA PHE A 324 6.48 -14.80 19.98
C PHE A 324 7.47 -13.80 20.61
N ALA A 325 8.76 -14.10 20.49
CA ALA A 325 9.88 -13.37 21.11
C ALA A 325 10.38 -12.18 20.27
N SER A 326 9.50 -11.54 19.51
CA SER A 326 9.75 -10.32 18.72
C SER A 326 8.46 -9.51 18.64
N LEU A 327 8.50 -8.31 18.04
CA LEU A 327 7.30 -7.49 17.88
C LEU A 327 6.29 -8.19 16.92
N LEU A 328 5.11 -8.52 17.42
CA LEU A 328 4.10 -9.27 16.67
C LEU A 328 3.28 -8.35 15.75
N GLN A 329 3.16 -8.72 14.47
CA GLN A 329 2.31 -8.00 13.52
C GLN A 329 0.84 -8.06 13.98
N GLY A 330 0.22 -6.90 14.13
CA GLY A 330 -1.14 -6.75 14.68
C GLY A 330 -1.18 -6.11 16.06
N ASP A 331 -0.03 -5.88 16.70
CA ASP A 331 0.08 -4.98 17.85
C ASP A 331 -0.28 -3.53 17.47
N HIS A 332 -1.20 -2.90 18.21
CA HIS A 332 -1.68 -1.54 17.92
C HIS A 332 -0.61 -0.44 18.09
N LEU A 333 0.45 -0.70 18.85
CA LEU A 333 1.60 0.19 19.01
C LEU A 333 2.81 -0.24 18.19
N GLY A 334 2.72 -1.37 17.46
CA GLY A 334 3.86 -1.90 16.71
C GLY A 334 4.44 -0.89 15.72
N VAL A 335 3.55 -0.17 15.03
CA VAL A 335 3.91 0.91 14.09
C VAL A 335 4.63 2.07 14.78
N GLU A 336 4.26 2.42 16.02
CA GLU A 336 4.87 3.52 16.76
C GLU A 336 6.31 3.17 17.16
N PHE A 337 6.53 1.97 17.73
CA PHE A 337 7.86 1.50 18.10
C PHE A 337 8.77 1.37 16.88
N ALA A 338 8.27 0.74 15.81
CA ALA A 338 9.03 0.54 14.58
C ALA A 338 9.44 1.88 13.93
N LEU A 339 8.53 2.86 13.87
CA LEU A 339 8.83 4.19 13.33
C LEU A 339 9.81 4.98 14.20
N GLU A 340 9.64 4.97 15.52
CA GLU A 340 10.50 5.72 16.43
C GLU A 340 11.92 5.17 16.37
N GLY A 341 12.10 3.87 16.62
CA GLY A 341 13.43 3.25 16.64
C GLY A 341 14.13 3.30 15.29
N HIS A 342 13.41 3.18 14.17
CA HIS A 342 14.00 3.36 12.84
C HIS A 342 14.40 4.82 12.58
N SER A 343 13.55 5.78 12.99
CA SER A 343 13.85 7.20 12.89
C SER A 343 15.11 7.57 13.67
N GLN A 344 15.22 7.10 14.91
CA GLN A 344 16.35 7.42 15.80
C GLN A 344 17.63 6.69 15.38
N LEU A 345 17.54 5.43 14.92
CA LEU A 345 18.66 4.72 14.30
C LEU A 345 19.24 5.51 13.11
N LEU A 346 18.39 5.98 12.19
CA LEU A 346 18.88 6.73 11.03
C LEU A 346 19.42 8.11 11.42
N SER A 347 18.79 8.80 12.39
CA SER A 347 19.30 10.08 12.91
C SER A 347 20.69 9.93 13.54
N ALA A 348 20.94 8.85 14.30
CA ALA A 348 22.21 8.59 14.96
C ALA A 348 23.41 8.35 14.02
N TYR A 349 23.13 8.07 12.74
CA TYR A 349 24.14 7.85 11.68
C TYR A 349 24.15 9.00 10.63
N ASP A 350 23.54 10.14 10.95
CA ASP A 350 23.31 11.27 10.03
C ASP A 350 22.66 10.86 8.69
N ALA A 351 21.82 9.82 8.71
CA ALA A 351 21.17 9.23 7.53
C ALA A 351 19.74 9.75 7.30
N LEU A 352 19.20 10.55 8.24
CA LEU A 352 17.87 11.14 8.17
C LEU A 352 17.90 12.57 8.72
N GLU A 353 17.76 13.56 7.85
CA GLU A 353 17.86 14.98 8.20
C GLU A 353 16.47 15.61 8.44
N PRO A 354 16.24 16.37 9.53
CA PRO A 354 14.92 16.93 9.84
C PRO A 354 14.34 17.88 8.78
N TRP A 355 15.19 18.64 8.07
CA TRP A 355 14.78 19.67 7.10
C TRP A 355 14.47 19.12 5.69
N THR A 356 14.97 17.94 5.33
CA THR A 356 14.60 17.22 4.10
C THR A 356 13.42 16.27 4.33
N ARG A 357 13.04 16.00 5.59
CA ARG A 357 12.05 14.97 5.94
C ARG A 357 10.62 15.37 5.55
N LEU A 358 10.06 14.63 4.61
CA LEU A 358 8.65 14.64 4.27
C LEU A 358 7.83 13.98 5.38
N GLN A 359 6.96 14.76 6.02
CA GLN A 359 6.05 14.29 7.08
C GLN A 359 4.60 14.69 6.78
N GLY A 360 3.67 13.84 7.18
CA GLY A 360 2.25 14.20 7.28
C GLY A 360 2.02 15.26 8.37
N ASN A 361 1.05 16.14 8.17
CA ASN A 361 0.65 17.19 9.13
C ASN A 361 1.78 18.16 9.54
N SER A 362 2.85 18.28 8.73
CA SER A 362 3.98 19.17 8.96
C SER A 362 4.21 20.09 7.75
N VAL A 363 5.15 21.03 7.88
CA VAL A 363 5.65 21.85 6.76
C VAL A 363 6.41 20.97 5.79
N LEU A 364 6.22 21.19 4.49
CA LEU A 364 6.91 20.44 3.44
C LEU A 364 8.35 20.94 3.25
N PRO A 365 9.32 20.06 2.92
CA PRO A 365 10.68 20.48 2.58
C PRO A 365 10.69 21.45 1.39
N GLN A 366 11.55 22.48 1.47
CA GLN A 366 11.71 23.48 0.41
C GLN A 366 12.87 23.19 -0.55
N GLY A 367 13.78 22.29 -0.18
CA GLY A 367 14.98 21.95 -0.95
C GLY A 367 14.73 20.98 -2.10
N GLU A 368 15.78 20.75 -2.87
CA GLU A 368 15.82 19.73 -3.94
C GLU A 368 15.93 18.29 -3.38
N ASP A 369 16.29 18.14 -2.11
CA ASP A 369 16.51 16.86 -1.43
C ASP A 369 15.38 16.56 -0.44
N TRP A 370 14.70 15.42 -0.63
CA TRP A 370 13.54 15.01 0.16
C TRP A 370 13.75 13.58 0.68
N GLN A 371 13.51 13.35 1.97
CA GLN A 371 13.57 12.04 2.60
C GLN A 371 12.18 11.65 3.14
N ALA A 372 11.73 10.41 2.92
CA ALA A 372 10.50 9.90 3.52
C ALA A 372 10.78 8.56 4.22
N LEU A 373 10.41 8.49 5.50
CA LEU A 373 10.49 7.27 6.30
C LEU A 373 9.07 6.76 6.56
N VAL A 374 8.77 5.54 6.10
CA VAL A 374 7.45 4.90 6.26
C VAL A 374 7.66 3.49 6.81
N ILE A 375 7.67 3.41 8.15
CA ILE A 375 7.87 2.19 8.93
C ILE A 375 9.21 1.55 8.60
N ASP A 376 9.25 0.61 7.67
CA ASP A 376 10.40 -0.15 7.18
C ASP A 376 11.01 0.45 5.90
N ASP A 377 10.25 1.23 5.13
CA ASP A 377 10.71 1.89 3.90
C ASP A 377 11.46 3.21 4.21
N LEU A 378 12.70 3.34 3.76
CA LEU A 378 13.41 4.62 3.65
C LEU A 378 13.52 5.04 2.18
N VAL A 379 13.04 6.23 1.85
CA VAL A 379 13.10 6.84 0.51
C VAL A 379 13.93 8.12 0.58
N ASN A 380 14.98 8.22 -0.24
CA ASN A 380 15.81 9.41 -0.41
C ASN A 380 15.71 9.89 -1.86
N LEU A 381 15.38 11.16 -2.07
CA LEU A 381 15.17 11.78 -3.38
C LEU A 381 16.08 13.00 -3.56
N SER A 382 16.69 13.15 -4.73
CA SER A 382 17.45 14.35 -5.13
C SER A 382 17.08 14.77 -6.55
N ALA A 383 16.96 16.09 -6.80
CA ALA A 383 17.04 16.59 -8.16
C ALA A 383 18.49 16.54 -8.65
N VAL A 384 18.71 16.06 -9.87
CA VAL A 384 20.03 16.09 -10.54
C VAL A 384 19.88 16.68 -11.94
N PRO A 385 20.93 17.29 -12.53
CA PRO A 385 20.85 17.87 -13.87
C PRO A 385 20.40 16.85 -14.94
N LEU A 386 19.58 17.29 -15.89
CA LEU A 386 19.09 16.47 -16.99
C LEU A 386 20.27 15.93 -17.83
N GLY A 387 20.35 14.60 -17.95
CA GLY A 387 21.43 13.94 -18.68
C GLY A 387 22.69 13.70 -17.86
N SER A 388 22.73 14.07 -16.58
CA SER A 388 23.68 13.48 -15.64
C SER A 388 23.38 12.00 -15.43
N ASP A 389 24.40 11.23 -15.08
CA ASP A 389 24.26 9.87 -14.60
C ASP A 389 23.42 9.86 -13.30
N PRO A 390 22.28 9.15 -13.23
CA PRO A 390 21.53 9.00 -11.99
C PRO A 390 22.34 8.42 -10.83
N ALA A 391 23.39 7.63 -11.12
CA ALA A 391 24.29 7.09 -10.11
C ALA A 391 25.39 8.07 -9.66
N ALA A 392 25.46 9.28 -10.23
CA ALA A 392 26.41 10.30 -9.81
C ALA A 392 26.25 10.67 -8.32
N PRO A 393 27.32 11.21 -7.67
CA PRO A 393 27.21 11.71 -6.30
C PRO A 393 26.07 12.72 -6.15
N SER A 394 25.16 12.42 -5.23
CA SER A 394 23.99 13.24 -4.87
C SER A 394 23.72 13.08 -3.37
N HIS A 395 22.97 14.02 -2.79
CA HIS A 395 22.62 13.97 -1.37
C HIS A 395 21.82 12.69 -1.04
N ALA A 396 20.85 12.31 -1.88
CA ALA A 396 20.09 11.07 -1.70
C ALA A 396 20.97 9.81 -1.71
N ARG A 397 22.01 9.78 -2.56
CA ARG A 397 22.99 8.68 -2.57
C ARG A 397 23.81 8.64 -1.27
N LEU A 398 24.23 9.79 -0.76
CA LEU A 398 24.95 9.90 0.52
C LEU A 398 24.09 9.40 1.68
N MET A 399 22.84 9.85 1.78
CA MET A 399 21.91 9.43 2.84
C MET A 399 21.60 7.94 2.77
N HIS A 400 21.42 7.37 1.57
CA HIS A 400 21.22 5.94 1.39
C HIS A 400 22.46 5.13 1.80
N HIS A 401 23.67 5.62 1.51
CA HIS A 401 24.91 4.97 1.94
C HIS A 401 25.09 5.01 3.47
N ARG A 402 24.79 6.15 4.13
CA ARG A 402 24.79 6.25 5.59
C ARG A 402 23.77 5.31 6.23
N ALA A 403 22.56 5.22 5.66
CA ALA A 403 21.54 4.26 6.10
C ALA A 403 22.04 2.80 5.97
N ALA A 404 22.70 2.46 4.87
CA ALA A 404 23.29 1.13 4.67
C ALA A 404 24.36 0.78 5.73
N ILE A 405 25.18 1.76 6.15
CA ILE A 405 26.11 1.60 7.28
C ILE A 405 25.34 1.34 8.58
N ALA A 406 24.35 2.20 8.91
CA ALA A 406 23.51 2.06 10.10
C ALA A 406 22.84 0.68 10.19
N TYR A 407 22.27 0.20 9.08
CA TYR A 407 21.67 -1.13 8.98
C TYR A 407 22.68 -2.25 9.15
N CYS A 408 23.89 -2.12 8.59
CA CYS A 408 24.94 -3.12 8.69
C CYS A 408 25.44 -3.27 10.14
N GLU A 409 25.76 -2.16 10.80
CA GLU A 409 26.28 -2.15 12.18
C GLU A 409 25.23 -2.63 13.20
N ASN A 410 23.95 -2.36 12.97
CA ASN A 410 22.84 -2.79 13.83
C ASN A 410 22.18 -4.11 13.38
N GLN A 411 22.76 -4.79 12.39
CA GLN A 411 22.29 -6.07 11.84
C GLN A 411 20.83 -6.06 11.32
N VAL A 412 20.33 -4.89 10.92
CA VAL A 412 18.99 -4.70 10.36
C VAL A 412 18.96 -5.17 8.91
N GLN A 413 18.41 -6.36 8.70
CA GLN A 413 18.37 -7.06 7.42
C GLN A 413 17.48 -6.34 6.40
N GLY A 414 18.08 -6.03 5.25
CA GLY A 414 17.37 -5.50 4.08
C GLY A 414 16.84 -6.56 3.13
N SER A 415 16.23 -6.11 2.04
CA SER A 415 15.99 -6.89 0.83
C SER A 415 16.81 -6.30 -0.33
N PRO A 416 18.11 -6.61 -0.50
CA PRO A 416 18.93 -6.02 -1.57
C PRO A 416 18.35 -6.19 -2.98
N ASP A 417 17.64 -7.31 -3.23
CA ASP A 417 16.96 -7.58 -4.51
C ASP A 417 15.75 -6.66 -4.79
N LYS A 418 15.30 -5.89 -3.79
CA LYS A 418 14.20 -4.92 -3.88
C LYS A 418 14.65 -3.47 -3.67
N ASP A 419 15.82 -3.25 -3.07
CA ASP A 419 16.36 -1.91 -2.88
C ASP A 419 16.52 -1.24 -4.25
N VAL A 420 16.12 0.03 -4.34
CA VAL A 420 16.08 0.78 -5.59
C VAL A 420 17.20 1.79 -5.55
N GLU A 421 18.23 1.63 -6.36
CA GLU A 421 19.33 2.60 -6.47
C GLU A 421 19.23 3.41 -7.76
N ALA A 422 19.55 4.71 -7.68
CA ALA A 422 19.75 5.59 -8.83
C ALA A 422 18.56 5.63 -9.83
N ALA A 423 17.32 5.41 -9.37
CA ALA A 423 16.19 5.22 -10.28
C ALA A 423 15.51 6.55 -10.66
N THR A 424 15.28 6.75 -11.96
CA THR A 424 14.46 7.87 -12.50
C THR A 424 13.01 7.48 -12.77
N LEU A 425 12.67 6.19 -12.65
CA LEU A 425 11.30 5.66 -12.61
C LEU A 425 11.20 4.77 -11.38
N PHE A 426 10.40 5.17 -10.40
CA PHE A 426 10.35 4.50 -9.11
C PHE A 426 8.94 4.57 -8.50
N GLN A 427 8.70 3.69 -7.51
CA GLN A 427 7.53 3.75 -6.65
C GLN A 427 7.98 3.98 -5.21
N ALA A 428 7.43 5.00 -4.57
CA ALA A 428 7.76 5.41 -3.21
C ALA A 428 6.47 5.79 -2.47
N ILE A 429 6.28 5.29 -1.24
CA ILE A 429 5.17 5.67 -0.33
C ILE A 429 3.76 5.65 -0.99
N GLY A 430 3.55 4.72 -1.92
CA GLY A 430 2.31 4.52 -2.69
C GLY A 430 2.13 5.41 -3.93
N ALA A 431 3.13 6.22 -4.29
CA ALA A 431 3.21 7.03 -5.50
C ALA A 431 4.17 6.40 -6.51
N GLU A 432 3.90 6.57 -7.81
CA GLU A 432 4.85 6.31 -8.90
C GLU A 432 5.28 7.64 -9.50
N VAL A 433 6.58 7.84 -9.65
CA VAL A 433 7.17 9.00 -10.32
C VAL A 433 7.88 8.52 -11.58
N ASP A 434 7.55 9.11 -12.73
CA ASP A 434 8.27 8.88 -14.00
C ASP A 434 9.06 10.14 -14.40
N SER A 435 10.29 10.21 -13.92
CA SER A 435 11.27 11.26 -14.24
C SER A 435 12.31 10.81 -15.27
N GLN A 436 11.98 9.83 -16.11
CA GLN A 436 12.88 9.42 -17.20
C GLN A 436 13.12 10.57 -18.19
N GLN A 437 14.29 10.58 -18.84
CA GLN A 437 14.71 11.61 -19.80
C GLN A 437 13.63 12.02 -20.84
N PRO A 438 12.81 11.10 -21.42
CA PRO A 438 11.74 11.47 -22.36
C PRO A 438 10.57 12.25 -21.74
N GLN A 439 10.36 12.10 -20.42
CA GLN A 439 9.34 12.82 -19.64
C GLN A 439 9.85 14.22 -19.25
N VAL A 440 11.08 14.28 -18.72
CA VAL A 440 11.75 15.53 -18.34
C VAL A 440 11.92 16.45 -19.55
N SER A 441 12.41 15.92 -20.68
CA SER A 441 12.55 16.67 -21.94
C SER A 441 11.21 17.26 -22.44
N ARG A 442 10.08 16.58 -22.18
CA ARG A 442 8.74 17.09 -22.49
C ARG A 442 8.33 18.26 -21.58
N GLY A 443 8.91 18.33 -20.38
CA GLY A 443 8.45 19.18 -19.28
C GLY A 443 7.22 18.59 -18.59
N CYS A 444 7.16 17.26 -18.50
CA CYS A 444 6.04 16.52 -17.92
C CYS A 444 6.53 15.30 -17.15
N VAL A 445 6.90 15.48 -15.88
CA VAL A 445 7.31 14.43 -14.94
C VAL A 445 6.12 14.09 -14.05
N PRO A 446 5.32 13.06 -14.40
CA PRO A 446 4.13 12.73 -13.62
C PRO A 446 4.50 12.04 -12.30
N VAL A 447 3.87 12.49 -11.21
CA VAL A 447 3.67 11.73 -9.97
C VAL A 447 2.20 11.34 -9.86
N GLY A 448 1.91 10.08 -9.56
CA GLY A 448 0.53 9.61 -9.45
C GLY A 448 0.42 8.27 -8.73
N ALA A 449 -0.78 7.71 -8.66
CA ALA A 449 -0.90 6.29 -8.32
C ALA A 449 -0.21 5.44 -9.41
N PRO A 450 0.43 4.30 -9.04
CA PRO A 450 1.09 3.40 -9.98
C PRO A 450 0.35 3.17 -11.28
N LEU A 451 1.05 3.25 -12.42
CA LEU A 451 0.39 3.19 -13.73
C LEU A 451 -0.35 1.87 -13.90
N GLY A 452 0.25 0.76 -13.50
CA GLY A 452 -0.39 -0.56 -13.50
C GLY A 452 -1.68 -0.60 -12.68
N ARG A 453 -1.70 0.05 -11.50
CA ARG A 453 -2.92 0.18 -10.68
C ARG A 453 -3.99 1.01 -11.38
N ARG A 454 -3.63 2.13 -12.03
CA ARG A 454 -4.59 2.97 -12.78
C ARG A 454 -5.14 2.25 -14.01
N VAL A 455 -4.32 1.49 -14.73
CA VAL A 455 -4.74 0.67 -15.88
C VAL A 455 -5.67 -0.47 -15.43
N ALA A 456 -5.29 -1.21 -14.39
CA ALA A 456 -6.11 -2.26 -13.79
C ALA A 456 -7.49 -1.72 -13.36
N LEU A 457 -7.52 -0.60 -12.62
CA LEU A 457 -8.76 0.03 -12.20
C LEU A 457 -9.60 0.51 -13.38
N ALA A 458 -8.99 1.05 -14.45
CA ALA A 458 -9.71 1.43 -15.66
C ALA A 458 -10.39 0.23 -16.34
N VAL A 459 -9.68 -0.90 -16.48
CA VAL A 459 -10.25 -2.13 -17.07
C VAL A 459 -11.38 -2.68 -16.21
N LEU A 460 -11.19 -2.82 -14.90
CA LEU A 460 -12.22 -3.34 -13.99
C LEU A 460 -13.45 -2.43 -13.91
N SER A 461 -13.24 -1.11 -13.96
CA SER A 461 -14.31 -0.11 -14.01
C SER A 461 -15.13 -0.17 -15.28
N LEU A 462 -14.48 -0.33 -16.44
CA LEU A 462 -15.15 -0.49 -17.73
C LEU A 462 -15.89 -1.83 -17.85
N ARG A 463 -15.39 -2.91 -17.21
CA ARG A 463 -16.13 -4.18 -17.10
C ARG A 463 -17.35 -4.04 -16.20
N ALA A 464 -17.18 -3.52 -14.99
CA ALA A 464 -18.28 -3.30 -14.04
C ALA A 464 -19.40 -2.41 -14.62
N ALA A 465 -19.04 -1.35 -15.35
CA ALA A 465 -20.00 -0.44 -15.98
C ALA A 465 -20.71 -1.01 -17.22
N ARG A 466 -20.32 -2.20 -17.71
CA ARG A 466 -21.05 -2.94 -18.76
C ARG A 466 -22.10 -3.89 -18.19
N LEU A 467 -22.15 -4.09 -16.88
CA LEU A 467 -23.08 -5.02 -16.25
C LEU A 467 -24.45 -4.37 -16.02
N PRO A 468 -25.56 -5.10 -16.23
CA PRO A 468 -26.91 -4.60 -15.96
C PRO A 468 -27.20 -4.46 -14.46
N ILE A 469 -26.38 -5.09 -13.61
CA ILE A 469 -26.50 -5.13 -12.15
C ILE A 469 -25.11 -4.95 -11.51
N THR A 470 -25.09 -4.48 -10.27
CA THR A 470 -23.85 -4.31 -9.49
C THR A 470 -24.12 -4.41 -7.99
N SER A 471 -23.06 -4.57 -7.18
CA SER A 471 -23.17 -4.67 -5.72
C SER A 471 -22.55 -3.45 -5.03
N ALA A 472 -23.14 -3.03 -3.90
CA ALA A 472 -22.64 -1.93 -3.08
C ALA A 472 -21.17 -2.17 -2.64
N ARG A 473 -20.80 -3.42 -2.36
CA ARG A 473 -19.42 -3.83 -2.02
C ARG A 473 -18.44 -3.63 -3.19
N LEU A 474 -18.84 -3.96 -4.42
CA LEU A 474 -18.01 -3.75 -5.61
C LEU A 474 -17.86 -2.24 -5.92
N LEU A 475 -18.97 -1.49 -5.93
CA LEU A 475 -18.95 -0.05 -6.17
C LEU A 475 -18.13 0.71 -5.12
N SER A 476 -18.33 0.41 -3.83
CA SER A 476 -17.57 1.03 -2.73
C SER A 476 -16.06 0.80 -2.88
N ARG A 477 -15.65 -0.43 -3.20
CA ARG A 477 -14.23 -0.77 -3.42
C ARG A 477 -13.63 -0.10 -4.66
N LEU A 478 -14.33 -0.10 -5.79
CA LEU A 478 -13.86 0.60 -7.00
C LEU A 478 -13.74 2.10 -6.75
N THR A 479 -14.74 2.70 -6.09
CA THR A 479 -14.76 4.12 -5.75
C THR A 479 -13.62 4.48 -4.80
N GLY A 480 -13.45 3.75 -3.68
CA GLY A 480 -12.35 3.98 -2.75
C GLY A 480 -10.97 3.81 -3.40
N ALA A 481 -10.81 2.82 -4.28
CA ALA A 481 -9.57 2.62 -5.01
C ALA A 481 -9.26 3.78 -5.98
N TRP A 482 -10.28 4.38 -6.61
CA TRP A 482 -10.16 5.59 -7.42
C TRP A 482 -9.97 6.87 -6.61
N ILE A 483 -10.61 7.04 -5.45
CA ILE A 483 -10.40 8.18 -4.55
C ILE A 483 -8.92 8.23 -4.12
N SER A 484 -8.33 7.07 -3.82
CA SER A 484 -6.89 6.95 -3.56
C SER A 484 -6.02 7.37 -4.76
N CYS A 485 -6.50 7.24 -6.00
CA CYS A 485 -5.85 7.84 -7.18
C CYS A 485 -6.13 9.35 -7.30
N ALA A 486 -7.32 9.81 -6.92
CA ALA A 486 -7.74 11.22 -6.93
C ALA A 486 -6.92 12.08 -5.96
N MET A 487 -6.34 11.49 -4.90
CA MET A 487 -5.42 12.20 -4.00
C MET A 487 -4.21 12.82 -4.71
N TYR A 488 -3.79 12.26 -5.86
CA TYR A 488 -2.70 12.80 -6.69
C TYR A 488 -3.12 13.99 -7.57
N ARG A 489 -4.42 14.30 -7.64
CA ARG A 489 -4.98 15.47 -8.32
C ARG A 489 -6.40 15.72 -7.82
N ARG A 490 -6.50 16.42 -6.69
CA ARG A 490 -7.70 16.47 -5.83
C ARG A 490 -8.93 17.00 -6.55
N CYS A 491 -8.78 17.88 -7.55
CA CYS A 491 -9.88 18.36 -8.38
C CYS A 491 -10.68 17.25 -9.08
N LEU A 492 -10.09 16.07 -9.33
CA LEU A 492 -10.77 14.90 -9.93
C LEU A 492 -11.70 14.15 -8.96
N THR A 493 -11.68 14.47 -7.65
CA THR A 493 -12.66 13.92 -6.70
C THR A 493 -14.11 14.27 -7.06
N CYS A 494 -14.33 15.36 -7.83
CA CYS A 494 -15.64 15.78 -8.31
C CYS A 494 -16.38 14.71 -9.14
N ILE A 495 -15.65 13.75 -9.73
CA ILE A 495 -16.20 12.59 -10.45
C ILE A 495 -17.14 11.78 -9.54
N PHE A 496 -16.81 11.63 -8.26
CA PHE A 496 -17.47 10.69 -7.34
C PHE A 496 -18.62 11.32 -6.52
N ARG A 497 -19.23 12.41 -7.01
CA ARG A 497 -20.37 13.08 -6.35
C ARG A 497 -21.61 12.18 -6.25
N LYS A 498 -21.76 11.26 -7.20
CA LYS A 498 -22.72 10.16 -7.23
C LYS A 498 -21.95 8.93 -7.72
N THR A 499 -22.39 7.73 -7.41
CA THR A 499 -21.70 6.50 -7.82
C THR A 499 -22.70 5.46 -8.30
N PHE A 500 -23.08 5.55 -9.56
CA PHE A 500 -24.08 4.69 -10.21
C PHE A 500 -23.57 4.03 -11.50
N GLY A 501 -22.29 4.21 -11.86
CA GLY A 501 -21.65 3.51 -12.98
C GLY A 501 -21.02 4.44 -14.02
N PRO A 502 -21.72 5.48 -14.52
CA PRO A 502 -21.14 6.45 -15.45
C PRO A 502 -19.86 7.11 -14.93
N GLU A 503 -19.75 7.29 -13.62
CA GLU A 503 -18.59 7.89 -12.95
C GLU A 503 -17.36 6.96 -12.98
N LEU A 504 -17.56 5.64 -13.04
CA LEU A 504 -16.49 4.65 -13.22
C LEU A 504 -15.94 4.67 -14.65
N CYS A 505 -16.80 4.81 -15.66
CA CYS A 505 -16.38 5.05 -17.04
C CYS A 505 -15.59 6.37 -17.17
N LEU A 506 -16.03 7.40 -16.46
CA LEU A 506 -15.40 8.72 -16.46
C LEU A 506 -14.03 8.69 -15.79
N ALA A 507 -13.90 8.01 -14.65
CA ALA A 507 -12.61 7.77 -14.00
C ALA A 507 -11.65 6.94 -14.88
N ALA A 508 -12.14 5.90 -15.54
CA ALA A 508 -11.35 5.10 -16.49
C ALA A 508 -10.86 5.95 -17.68
N ALA A 509 -11.73 6.76 -18.28
CA ALA A 509 -11.39 7.68 -19.38
C ALA A 509 -10.37 8.75 -18.95
N LEU A 510 -10.47 9.23 -17.72
CA LEU A 510 -9.57 10.22 -17.13
C LEU A 510 -8.35 9.62 -16.43
N SER A 511 -8.15 8.29 -16.47
CA SER A 511 -7.04 7.58 -15.83
C SER A 511 -5.63 8.21 -16.05
N PRO A 512 -5.28 8.80 -17.21
CA PRO A 512 -3.98 9.46 -17.39
C PRO A 512 -3.88 10.79 -16.62
N MET A 513 -5.00 11.42 -16.26
CA MET A 513 -5.07 12.69 -15.53
C MET A 513 -4.95 12.53 -14.01
N PHE A 514 -5.06 11.32 -13.46
CA PHE A 514 -4.85 11.02 -12.03
C PHE A 514 -3.35 11.01 -11.65
N ALA A 515 -2.68 12.10 -12.02
CA ALA A 515 -1.28 12.41 -11.76
C ALA A 515 -1.08 13.93 -11.79
N THR A 516 -0.15 14.42 -10.98
CA THR A 516 0.37 15.80 -11.01
C THR A 516 1.70 15.81 -11.74
N ASN A 517 2.07 16.95 -12.35
CA ASN A 517 3.36 17.11 -13.02
C ASN A 517 4.30 17.95 -12.14
N LEU A 518 5.40 17.35 -11.66
CA LEU A 518 6.39 18.01 -10.78
C LEU A 518 7.13 19.16 -11.47
N ALA A 519 7.14 19.17 -12.82
CA ALA A 519 7.83 20.16 -13.64
C ALA A 519 6.90 21.30 -14.13
N VAL A 520 5.85 21.62 -13.37
CA VAL A 520 4.99 22.80 -13.60
C VAL A 520 5.42 23.93 -12.68
N GLU A 521 5.64 25.11 -13.25
CA GLU A 521 5.81 26.35 -12.48
C GLU A 521 4.51 26.62 -11.71
N GLN A 522 4.58 26.73 -10.37
CA GLN A 522 3.42 27.12 -9.58
C GLN A 522 3.01 28.55 -9.96
N HIS A 523 1.79 28.72 -10.44
CA HIS A 523 1.23 30.01 -10.85
C HIS A 523 0.31 30.51 -9.74
N GLU A 524 0.33 31.82 -9.46
CA GLU A 524 -0.65 32.53 -8.60
C GLU A 524 -2.13 32.30 -8.99
N LYS A 525 -2.41 31.70 -10.16
CA LYS A 525 -3.74 31.41 -10.67
C LYS A 525 -3.92 29.90 -10.76
N VAL A 526 -4.85 29.38 -9.98
CA VAL A 526 -5.26 27.97 -10.02
C VAL A 526 -6.08 27.72 -11.28
N TYR A 527 -5.53 26.95 -12.21
CA TYR A 527 -6.29 26.38 -13.33
C TYR A 527 -6.63 24.93 -13.02
N ALA A 528 -7.80 24.44 -13.47
CA ALA A 528 -8.21 23.03 -13.27
C ALA A 528 -7.24 22.00 -13.88
N THR A 529 -6.31 22.43 -14.74
CA THR A 529 -5.23 21.58 -15.30
C THR A 529 -3.89 21.70 -14.59
N ASP A 530 -3.71 22.67 -13.70
CA ASP A 530 -2.48 22.85 -12.93
C ASP A 530 -2.63 22.23 -11.54
N ALA A 531 -1.52 22.15 -10.80
CA ALA A 531 -1.45 21.34 -9.57
C ALA A 531 -2.13 22.05 -8.39
N SER A 532 -3.32 21.58 -8.02
CA SER A 532 -4.06 21.92 -6.78
C SER A 532 -4.97 20.76 -6.35
#